data_AF-A0A1G3G6J7-F1
#
_entry.id   AF-A0A1G3G6J7-F1
#
_cell.length_a   1.000
_cell.length_b   1.000
_cell.length_c   1.000
_cell.angle_alpha   90.00
_cell.angle_beta   90.00
_cell.angle_gamma   90.00
#
_symmetry.space_group_name_H-M   'P 1'
#
loop_
_entity.id
_entity.type
_entity.pdbx_description
1 polymer ?
#
loop_
_entity_poly.entity_id
_entity_poly.type
_entity_poly.pdbx_seq_one_letter_code
_entity_poly.pdbx_strand_id
1 'polypeptide(L)' 'MGRIILWGLGGLVLGPIITLALATVAIPIFDISQMEGAYAMGVVFTLMPIGAVVGLIAGIIWAIARRP' A
#
# COMPACT_ATOMS: atom_id res chain seq x y z
N MET A 1 -16.62 -15.81 8.41
CA MET A 1 -15.15 -15.70 8.25
C MET A 1 -14.70 -15.33 6.84
N GLY A 2 -15.19 -15.99 5.78
CA GLY A 2 -14.70 -15.81 4.40
C GLY A 2 -14.65 -14.35 3.91
N ARG A 3 -15.65 -13.53 4.22
CA ARG A 3 -15.65 -12.10 3.88
C ARG A 3 -14.50 -11.31 4.51
N ILE A 4 -14.15 -11.59 5.78
CA ILE A 4 -13.02 -10.91 6.44
C ILE A 4 -11.70 -11.29 5.77
N ILE A 5 -11.52 -12.57 5.47
CA ILE A 5 -10.31 -13.05 4.81
C ILE A 5 -10.18 -12.40 3.43
N LEU A 6 -11.27 -12.35 2.66
CA LEU A 6 -11.28 -11.73 1.33
C LEU A 6 -10.85 -10.25 1.38
N TRP A 7 -11.48 -9.45 2.26
CA TRP A 7 -11.13 -8.03 2.38
C TRP A 7 -9.74 -7.82 2.99
N GLY A 8 -9.32 -8.67 3.92
CA GLY A 8 -7.97 -8.65 4.47
C GLY A 8 -6.92 -8.93 3.41
N LEU A 9 -7.10 -9.97 2.60
CA LEU A 9 -6.21 -10.29 1.47
C LEU A 9 -6.23 -9.18 0.41
N GLY A 10 -7.41 -8.64 0.11
CA GLY A 10 -7.53 -7.47 -0.78
C GLY A 10 -6.71 -6.29 -0.27
N GLY A 11 -6.81 -5.97 1.02
CA GLY A 11 -6.02 -4.95 1.68
C GLY A 11 -4.51 -5.25 1.66
N LEU A 12 -4.12 -6.50 1.93
CA LEU A 12 -2.74 -6.96 1.92
C LEU A 12 -2.07 -6.74 0.55
N VAL A 13 -2.80 -6.97 -0.54
CA VAL A 13 -2.31 -6.79 -1.92
C VAL A 13 -2.37 -5.33 -2.36
N LEU A 14 -3.44 -4.62 -2.01
CA LEU A 14 -3.63 -3.23 -2.43
C LEU A 14 -2.71 -2.27 -1.67
N GLY A 15 -2.39 -2.53 -0.40
CA GLY A 15 -1.55 -1.65 0.43
C GLY A 15 -0.15 -1.36 -0.17
N PRO A 16 0.62 -2.37 -0.60
CA PRO A 16 1.91 -2.19 -1.28
C PRO A 16 1.77 -1.46 -2.61
N ILE A 17 0.72 -1.76 -3.38
CA ILE A 17 0.43 -1.08 -4.66
C ILE A 17 0.18 0.40 -4.42
N ILE A 18 -0.61 0.75 -3.40
CA ILE A 18 -0.87 2.15 -3.03
C ILE A 18 0.43 2.81 -2.54
N THR A 19 1.26 2.12 -1.77
CA THR A 19 2.56 2.64 -1.31
C THR A 19 3.46 3.01 -2.48
N LEU A 20 3.59 2.10 -3.46
CA LEU A 20 4.33 2.35 -4.69
C LEU A 20 3.70 3.49 -5.49
N ALA A 21 2.37 3.50 -5.65
CA ALA A 21 1.66 4.55 -6.38
C ALA A 21 1.91 5.94 -5.77
N LEU A 22 1.83 6.07 -4.45
CA LEU A 22 2.11 7.33 -3.75
C LEU A 22 3.56 7.79 -3.97
N ALA A 23 4.53 6.87 -3.95
CA ALA A 23 5.92 7.20 -4.24
C ALA A 23 6.11 7.65 -5.70
N THR A 24 5.43 7.02 -6.66
CA THR A 24 5.50 7.43 -8.06
C THR A 24 4.82 8.78 -8.33
N VAL A 25 3.72 9.07 -7.64
CA VAL A 25 3.02 10.36 -7.73
C VAL A 25 3.88 11.50 -7.17
N ALA A 26 4.76 11.22 -6.21
CA ALA A 26 5.68 12.21 -5.66
C ALA A 26 6.71 12.71 -6.71
N ILE A 27 7.02 11.91 -7.73
CA ILE A 27 8.04 12.23 -8.74
C ILE A 27 7.75 13.57 -9.44
N PRO A 28 6.60 13.76 -10.12
CA PRO A 28 6.28 15.03 -10.76
C PRO A 28 5.93 16.16 -9.77
N ILE A 29 5.61 15.86 -8.51
CA ILE A 29 5.26 16.88 -7.51
C ILE A 29 6.50 17.58 -6.97
N PHE A 30 7.60 16.84 -6.83
CA PHE A 30 8.85 17.34 -6.25
C PHE A 30 9.99 17.43 -7.29
N ASP A 31 9.66 17.38 -8.58
CA ASP A 31 10.63 17.43 -9.69
C ASP A 31 11.80 16.43 -9.52
N ILE A 32 11.49 15.24 -8.99
CA ILE A 32 12.49 14.19 -8.72
C ILE A 32 13.06 13.67 -10.04
N SER A 33 14.38 13.74 -10.20
CA SER A 33 15.04 13.20 -11.38
C SER A 33 14.96 11.66 -11.42
N GLN A 34 15.13 11.07 -12.62
CA GLN A 34 15.15 9.61 -12.77
C GLN A 34 16.24 8.93 -11.91
N MET A 35 17.38 9.61 -11.73
CA MET A 35 18.48 9.11 -10.91
C MET A 35 18.11 9.09 -9.43
N GLU A 36 17.57 10.19 -8.90
CA GLU A 36 17.08 10.26 -7.51
C GLU A 36 15.93 9.28 -7.26
N GLY A 37 15.02 9.16 -8.23
CA GLY A 37 13.93 8.20 -8.20
C GLY A 37 14.44 6.76 -8.08
N ALA A 38 15.46 6.38 -8.87
CA ALA A 38 16.06 5.05 -8.80
C ALA A 38 16.68 4.75 -7.42
N TYR A 39 17.37 5.73 -6.80
CA TYR A 39 17.88 5.59 -5.44
C TYR A 39 16.75 5.48 -4.41
N ALA A 40 15.68 6.26 -4.57
CA ALA A 40 14.52 6.24 -3.68
C ALA A 40 13.74 4.91 -3.77
N MET A 41 13.77 4.20 -4.90
CA MET A 41 13.06 2.92 -5.05
C MET A 41 13.49 1.87 -4.02
N GLY A 42 14.75 1.86 -3.59
CA GLY A 42 15.20 0.98 -2.51
C GLY A 42 14.43 1.21 -1.20
N VAL A 43 14.15 2.47 -0.87
CA VAL A 43 13.35 2.84 0.30
C VAL A 43 11.89 2.45 0.08
N VAL A 44 11.33 2.72 -1.10
CA VAL A 44 9.93 2.38 -1.43
C VAL A 44 9.69 0.88 -1.30
N PHE A 45 10.54 0.03 -1.89
CA PHE A 45 10.41 -1.42 -1.78
C PHE A 45 10.56 -1.92 -0.33
N THR A 46 11.36 -1.24 0.48
CA THR A 46 11.49 -1.54 1.92
C THR A 46 10.23 -1.14 2.71
N LEU A 47 9.52 -0.09 2.29
CA LEU A 47 8.29 0.39 2.93
C LEU A 47 7.02 -0.32 2.44
N MET A 48 7.03 -0.89 1.23
CA MET A 48 5.88 -1.63 0.68
C MET A 48 5.31 -2.72 1.60
N PRO A 49 6.11 -3.52 2.34
CA PRO A 49 5.61 -4.44 3.37
C PRO A 49 4.80 -3.76 4.47
N ILE A 50 5.16 -2.54 4.88
CA ILE A 50 4.37 -1.77 5.86
C ILE A 50 3.00 -1.43 5.26
N GLY A 51 2.97 -1.02 3.98
CA GLY A 51 1.74 -0.85 3.23
C GLY A 51 0.86 -2.11 3.23
N ALA A 52 1.47 -3.30 3.07
CA ALA A 52 0.78 -4.59 3.17
C ALA A 52 0.11 -4.80 4.53
N VAL A 53 0.85 -4.55 5.61
CA VAL A 53 0.33 -4.70 6.98
C VAL A 53 -0.80 -3.72 7.25
N VAL A 54 -0.62 -2.44 6.91
CA VAL A 54 -1.64 -1.41 7.09
C VAL A 54 -2.89 -1.72 6.26
N GLY A 55 -2.71 -2.12 4.99
CA GLY A 55 -3.80 -2.50 4.10
C GLY A 55 -4.57 -3.71 4.61
N LEU A 56 -3.87 -4.76 5.06
CA LEU A 56 -4.48 -5.94 5.68
C LEU A 56 -5.38 -5.55 6.87
N ILE A 57 -4.84 -4.74 7.78
CA ILE A 57 -5.58 -4.25 8.96
C ILE A 57 -6.81 -3.45 8.53
N ALA A 58 -6.65 -2.49 7.61
CA ALA A 58 -7.74 -1.68 7.12
C ALA A 58 -8.85 -2.52 6.45
N GLY A 59 -8.47 -3.51 5.63
CA GLY A 59 -9.41 -4.44 5.00
C GLY A 59 -10.18 -5.29 6.01
N ILE A 60 -9.52 -5.78 7.06
CA ILE A 60 -10.17 -6.51 8.15
C ILE A 60 -11.16 -5.60 8.89
N ILE A 61 -10.72 -4.40 9.30
CA ILE A 61 -11.58 -3.43 10.00
C ILE A 61 -12.82 -3.12 9.18
N TRP A 62 -12.65 -2.87 7.88
CA TRP A 62 -13.74 -2.59 6.96
C TRP A 62 -14.76 -3.74 6.87
N ALA A 63 -14.27 -4.98 6.77
CA ALA A 63 -15.14 -6.15 6.71
C ALA A 63 -15.92 -6.41 7.99
N ILE A 64 -15.36 -6.02 9.14
CA ILE A 64 -16.00 -6.05 10.46
C ILE A 64 -17.05 -4.94 10.55
N ALA A 65 -16.71 -3.70 10.18
CA ALA A 65 -17.61 -2.54 10.25
C ALA A 65 -18.88 -2.70 9.38
N ARG A 66 -18.82 -3.54 8.34
CA ARG A 66 -19.94 -3.85 7.45
C ARG A 66 -20.67 -5.15 7.81
N ARG A 67 -20.45 -5.71 9.00
CA ARG A 67 -21.29 -6.82 9.50
C ARG A 67 -22.68 -6.23 9.84
N PRO A 68 -23.76 -6.82 9.31
CA PRO A 68 -25.11 -6.43 9.72
C PRO A 68 -25.32 -6.72 11.21
#